data_AF-A0A3D5AAT4-F1
#
_entry.id   AF-A0A3D5AAT4-F1
#
_cell.length_a   1.000
_cell.length_b   1.000
_cell.length_c   1.000
_cell.angle_alpha   90.00
_cell.angle_beta   90.00
_cell.angle_gamma   90.00
#
_symmetry.space_group_name_H-M   'P 1'
#
loop_
_entity.id
_entity.type
_entity.pdbx_description
1 polymer ?
#
loop_
_entity_poly.entity_id
_entity_poly.type
_entity_poly.pdbx_seq_one_letter_code
_entity_poly.pdbx_strand_id
1 'polypeptide(L)'
;MEILLPVGAKSLAVVLCQKDSGKYFPKVNNLGKQNSTLYTEEFNKALLAERRKAIAPYHQFLTRDNYAHIDYIKIRFGTYASATLLERNMLVCMDKRIARIVNAFGGKEAHHIVEGTNPCAQMSRDILKAFGLDINHPVNGIFLPQDKGSIFKGTLHKTSHSKEYSQYVYQKISGAISLNELISALEIIKYDLFYGKIKLEGQLHSINKNDINV
;
A
#
# COMPACT_ATOMS: atom_id res chain seq x y z
N MET A 1 -11.94 -22.49 23.88
CA MET A 1 -11.31 -23.15 22.72
C MET A 1 -10.03 -22.39 22.45
N GLU A 2 -8.88 -23.01 22.69
CA GLU A 2 -7.59 -22.34 22.50
C GLU A 2 -7.32 -22.20 21.00
N ILE A 3 -7.26 -20.96 20.51
CA ILE A 3 -7.00 -20.70 19.09
C ILE A 3 -5.50 -20.80 18.88
N LEU A 4 -5.07 -21.79 18.11
CA LEU A 4 -3.66 -21.91 17.70
C LEU A 4 -3.26 -20.67 16.86
N LEU A 5 -2.11 -20.09 17.16
CA LEU A 5 -1.55 -18.98 16.40
C LEU A 5 -1.35 -19.38 14.93
N PRO A 6 -2.06 -18.75 13.96
CA PRO A 6 -1.82 -19.03 12.55
C PRO A 6 -0.50 -18.40 12.10
N VAL A 7 0.30 -19.16 11.35
CA VAL A 7 1.63 -18.74 10.87
C VAL A 7 1.67 -18.54 9.36
N GLY A 8 2.58 -17.68 8.89
CA GLY A 8 2.77 -17.40 7.47
C GLY A 8 1.48 -16.97 6.76
N ALA A 9 1.22 -17.48 5.54
CA ALA A 9 0.04 -17.11 4.76
C ALA A 9 -1.31 -17.41 5.46
N LYS A 10 -1.35 -18.38 6.39
CA LYS A 10 -2.58 -18.68 7.16
C LYS A 10 -2.97 -17.54 8.09
N SER A 11 -2.01 -16.71 8.52
CA SER A 11 -2.25 -15.53 9.37
C SER A 11 -3.02 -14.41 8.66
N LEU A 12 -2.98 -14.42 7.31
CA LEU A 12 -3.67 -13.49 6.41
C LEU A 12 -5.00 -14.06 5.87
N ALA A 13 -5.43 -15.24 6.32
CA ALA A 13 -6.66 -15.84 5.84
C ALA A 13 -7.85 -14.92 6.12
N VAL A 14 -8.74 -14.79 5.14
CA VAL A 14 -9.97 -14.00 5.24
C VAL A 14 -11.19 -14.87 5.01
N VAL A 15 -12.32 -14.49 5.62
CA VAL A 15 -13.62 -15.13 5.48
C VAL A 15 -14.66 -14.11 5.02
N LEU A 16 -15.60 -14.57 4.21
CA LEU A 16 -16.74 -13.75 3.78
C LEU A 16 -17.69 -13.56 4.97
N CYS A 17 -18.08 -12.32 5.25
CA CYS A 17 -19.11 -12.06 6.24
C CYS A 17 -20.47 -12.49 5.69
N GLN A 18 -21.13 -13.40 6.42
CA GLN A 18 -22.49 -13.82 6.06
C GLN A 18 -23.55 -12.76 6.41
N LYS A 19 -23.24 -11.84 7.33
CA LYS A 19 -24.16 -10.77 7.78
C LYS A 19 -24.04 -9.48 6.98
N ASP A 20 -22.81 -9.14 6.53
CA ASP A 20 -22.53 -8.01 5.65
C ASP A 20 -22.16 -8.54 4.26
N SER A 21 -23.18 -8.74 3.43
CA SER A 21 -23.07 -9.34 2.10
C SER A 21 -21.93 -8.70 1.29
N GLY A 22 -20.87 -9.47 1.02
CA GLY A 22 -19.75 -9.09 0.15
C GLY A 22 -18.48 -8.60 0.84
N LYS A 23 -18.49 -8.34 2.16
CA LYS A 23 -17.28 -7.91 2.90
C LYS A 23 -16.46 -9.09 3.41
N TYR A 24 -15.14 -8.96 3.40
CA TYR A 24 -14.22 -9.94 3.92
C TYR A 24 -13.62 -9.45 5.24
N PHE A 25 -13.41 -10.37 6.18
CA PHE A 25 -12.77 -10.10 7.47
C PHE A 25 -11.65 -11.12 7.71
N PRO A 26 -10.63 -10.80 8.52
CA PRO A 26 -9.64 -11.79 8.92
C PRO A 26 -10.33 -12.98 9.59
N LYS A 27 -9.90 -14.20 9.26
CA LYS A 27 -10.44 -15.43 9.85
C LYS A 27 -10.25 -15.43 11.37
N VAL A 28 -9.10 -14.96 11.83
CA VAL A 28 -8.84 -14.62 13.24
C VAL A 28 -9.00 -13.10 13.37
N ASN A 29 -10.22 -12.63 13.56
CA ASN A 29 -10.49 -11.20 13.61
C ASN A 29 -10.17 -10.66 15.00
N ASN A 30 -9.06 -9.94 15.15
CA ASN A 30 -8.68 -9.19 16.34
C ASN A 30 -8.60 -7.67 16.06
N LEU A 31 -9.21 -7.21 14.97
CA LEU A 31 -9.13 -5.81 14.55
C LEU A 31 -10.13 -4.94 15.31
N GLY A 32 -9.65 -3.77 15.75
CA GLY A 32 -10.44 -2.81 16.52
C GLY A 32 -10.57 -3.19 18.01
N LYS A 33 -10.93 -2.19 18.83
CA LYS A 33 -10.92 -2.31 20.31
C LYS A 33 -11.78 -3.46 20.85
N GLN A 34 -12.90 -3.76 20.19
CA GLN A 34 -13.81 -4.79 20.65
C GLN A 34 -13.31 -6.21 20.35
N ASN A 35 -12.76 -6.45 19.15
CA ASN A 35 -12.32 -7.79 18.79
C ASN A 35 -10.95 -8.12 19.38
N SER A 36 -10.11 -7.11 19.66
CA SER A 36 -8.80 -7.34 20.28
C SER A 36 -8.90 -7.94 21.68
N THR A 37 -9.96 -7.63 22.44
CA THR A 37 -10.17 -8.15 23.81
C THR A 37 -10.59 -9.62 23.84
N LEU A 38 -10.93 -10.21 22.69
CA LEU A 38 -11.22 -11.64 22.57
C LEU A 38 -9.96 -12.52 22.66
N TYR A 39 -8.78 -11.91 22.63
CA TYR A 39 -7.48 -12.58 22.67
C TYR A 39 -6.57 -11.89 23.68
N THR A 40 -5.57 -12.63 24.19
CA THR A 40 -4.56 -12.04 25.09
C THR A 40 -3.67 -11.04 24.35
N GLU A 41 -2.99 -10.17 25.09
CA GLU A 41 -2.06 -9.21 24.52
C GLU A 41 -0.90 -9.91 23.79
N GLU A 42 -0.37 -10.99 24.39
CA GLU A 42 0.71 -11.80 23.83
C GLU A 42 0.29 -12.44 22.51
N PHE A 43 -0.93 -12.97 22.45
CA PHE A 43 -1.47 -13.55 21.22
C PHE A 43 -1.64 -12.49 20.14
N ASN A 44 -2.20 -11.32 20.48
CA ASN A 44 -2.37 -10.21 19.55
C ASN A 44 -1.03 -9.72 18.98
N LYS A 45 0.00 -9.58 19.83
CA LYS A 45 1.35 -9.22 19.43
C LYS A 45 1.98 -10.28 18.51
N ALA A 46 1.90 -11.55 18.89
CA ALA A 46 2.41 -12.65 18.07
C ALA A 46 1.71 -12.76 16.71
N LEU A 47 0.40 -12.58 16.68
CA LEU A 47 -0.40 -12.61 15.45
C LEU A 47 -0.05 -11.46 14.51
N LEU A 48 0.14 -10.25 15.04
CA LEU A 48 0.59 -9.12 14.25
C LEU A 48 1.99 -9.39 13.65
N ALA A 49 2.89 -10.05 14.40
CA ALA A 49 4.23 -10.39 13.91
C ALA A 49 4.16 -11.36 12.73
N GLU A 50 3.36 -12.42 12.86
CA GLU A 50 3.16 -13.40 11.80
C GLU A 50 2.54 -12.77 10.55
N ARG A 51 1.56 -11.88 10.71
CA ARG A 51 0.94 -11.17 9.58
C ARG A 51 1.94 -10.28 8.85
N ARG A 52 2.77 -9.53 9.58
CA ARG A 52 3.81 -8.68 8.97
C ARG A 52 4.85 -9.50 8.23
N LYS A 53 5.29 -10.64 8.80
CA LYS A 53 6.19 -11.57 8.10
C LYS A 53 5.57 -12.06 6.79
N ALA A 54 4.27 -12.35 6.79
CA ALA A 54 3.54 -12.84 5.62
C ALA A 54 3.24 -11.76 4.56
N ILE A 55 3.19 -10.48 4.94
CA ILE A 55 3.00 -9.39 3.98
C ILE A 55 4.21 -9.27 3.05
N ALA A 56 3.93 -9.27 1.76
CA ALA A 56 4.88 -9.14 0.67
C ALA A 56 4.55 -7.90 -0.18
N PRO A 57 5.51 -7.41 -1.01
CA PRO A 57 5.32 -6.22 -1.85
C PRO A 57 4.03 -6.22 -2.68
N TYR A 58 3.64 -7.37 -3.24
CA TYR A 58 2.42 -7.51 -4.05
C TYR A 58 1.11 -7.28 -3.27
N HIS A 59 1.15 -7.21 -1.94
CA HIS A 59 -0.01 -6.79 -1.13
C HIS A 59 -0.12 -5.28 -1.00
N GLN A 60 0.95 -4.52 -1.29
CA GLN A 60 0.99 -3.06 -1.16
C GLN A 60 0.99 -2.35 -2.50
N PHE A 61 1.36 -3.01 -3.58
CA PHE A 61 1.30 -2.44 -4.92
C PHE A 61 1.21 -3.52 -6.00
N LEU A 62 0.79 -3.10 -7.19
CA LEU A 62 0.62 -3.96 -8.35
C LEU A 62 1.94 -4.59 -8.79
N THR A 63 1.88 -5.85 -9.20
CA THR A 63 2.99 -6.56 -9.87
C THR A 63 3.06 -6.21 -11.36
N ARG A 64 4.14 -6.63 -12.02
CA ARG A 64 4.26 -6.55 -13.49
C ARG A 64 3.13 -7.25 -14.23
N ASP A 65 2.74 -8.43 -13.75
CA ASP A 65 1.60 -9.16 -14.30
C ASP A 65 0.30 -8.37 -14.14
N ASN A 66 0.11 -7.65 -13.03
CA ASN A 66 -1.07 -6.79 -12.89
C ASN A 66 -1.06 -5.67 -13.94
N TYR A 67 0.10 -5.03 -14.19
CA TYR A 67 0.19 -3.95 -15.19
C TYR A 67 -0.11 -4.44 -16.61
N ALA A 68 0.37 -5.63 -16.97
CA ALA A 68 0.13 -6.21 -18.30
C ALA A 68 -1.35 -6.52 -18.58
N HIS A 69 -2.18 -6.63 -17.54
CA HIS A 69 -3.58 -7.02 -17.63
C HIS A 69 -4.54 -5.97 -17.04
N ILE A 70 -4.13 -4.70 -17.01
CA ILE A 70 -5.02 -3.61 -16.58
C ILE A 70 -6.22 -3.53 -17.52
N ASP A 71 -7.41 -3.67 -16.94
CA ASP A 71 -8.67 -3.38 -17.61
C ASP A 71 -8.99 -1.89 -17.46
N TYR A 72 -8.61 -1.11 -18.47
CA TYR A 72 -8.79 0.34 -18.51
C TYR A 72 -10.25 0.79 -18.44
N ILE A 73 -11.23 -0.10 -18.69
CA ILE A 73 -12.66 0.22 -18.55
C ILE A 73 -13.07 0.30 -17.07
N LYS A 74 -12.35 -0.39 -16.17
CA LYS A 74 -12.70 -0.47 -14.75
C LYS A 74 -12.04 0.60 -13.88
N ILE A 75 -10.98 1.24 -14.38
CA ILE A 75 -10.29 2.32 -13.68
C ILE A 75 -10.98 3.66 -13.91
N ARG A 76 -10.82 4.58 -12.96
CA ARG A 76 -11.39 5.93 -13.03
C ARG A 76 -10.29 6.96 -12.89
N PHE A 77 -10.18 7.82 -13.87
CA PHE A 77 -9.28 8.97 -13.82
C PHE A 77 -9.99 10.19 -13.25
N GLY A 78 -9.21 11.17 -12.80
CA GLY A 78 -9.72 12.38 -12.19
C GLY A 78 -8.86 13.58 -12.57
N THR A 79 -9.44 14.78 -12.50
CA THR A 79 -8.72 16.02 -12.82
C THR A 79 -7.66 16.39 -11.78
N TYR A 80 -7.72 15.80 -10.59
CA TYR A 80 -6.82 16.06 -9.47
C TYR A 80 -6.38 14.75 -8.80
N ALA A 81 -5.26 14.80 -8.07
CA ALA A 81 -4.84 13.68 -7.23
C ALA A 81 -5.87 13.40 -6.13
N SER A 82 -6.23 12.13 -5.97
CA SER A 82 -7.20 11.65 -4.98
C SER A 82 -6.76 10.29 -4.47
N ALA A 83 -6.42 10.20 -3.18
CA ALA A 83 -6.04 8.94 -2.54
C ALA A 83 -7.17 7.89 -2.66
N THR A 84 -8.43 8.32 -2.54
CA THR A 84 -9.60 7.45 -2.71
C THR A 84 -9.72 6.88 -4.13
N LEU A 85 -9.49 7.69 -5.17
CA LEU A 85 -9.52 7.19 -6.56
C LEU A 85 -8.32 6.28 -6.85
N LEU A 86 -7.13 6.67 -6.39
CA LEU A 86 -5.92 5.84 -6.52
C LEU A 86 -6.12 4.48 -5.85
N GLU A 87 -6.61 4.47 -4.60
CA GLU A 87 -6.94 3.25 -3.86
C GLU A 87 -7.87 2.34 -4.65
N ARG A 88 -8.98 2.90 -5.14
CA ARG A 88 -9.95 2.16 -5.95
C ARG A 88 -9.28 1.52 -7.15
N ASN A 89 -8.51 2.32 -7.90
CA ASN A 89 -7.86 1.85 -9.12
C ASN A 89 -6.83 0.76 -8.82
N MET A 90 -6.07 0.90 -7.73
CA MET A 90 -5.14 -0.13 -7.27
C MET A 90 -5.86 -1.44 -6.96
N LEU A 91 -6.90 -1.40 -6.12
CA LEU A 91 -7.65 -2.60 -5.71
C LEU A 91 -8.31 -3.33 -6.88
N VAL A 92 -8.84 -2.59 -7.85
CA VAL A 92 -9.49 -3.15 -9.06
C VAL A 92 -8.50 -3.89 -9.95
N CYS A 93 -7.24 -3.45 -9.97
CA CYS A 93 -6.19 -4.03 -10.82
C CYS A 93 -5.34 -5.10 -10.12
N MET A 94 -5.48 -5.27 -8.80
CA MET A 94 -4.82 -6.33 -8.05
C MET A 94 -5.51 -7.70 -8.28
N ASP A 95 -4.78 -8.79 -8.01
CA ASP A 95 -5.38 -10.11 -7.90
C ASP A 95 -6.54 -10.08 -6.88
N LYS A 96 -7.68 -10.67 -7.24
CA LYS A 96 -8.90 -10.60 -6.41
C LYS A 96 -8.69 -11.14 -5.00
N ARG A 97 -7.85 -12.15 -4.80
CA ARG A 97 -7.55 -12.70 -3.47
C ARG A 97 -6.72 -11.70 -2.66
N ILE A 98 -5.75 -11.05 -3.30
CA ILE A 98 -4.94 -10.00 -2.67
C ILE A 98 -5.80 -8.80 -2.29
N ALA A 99 -6.64 -8.31 -3.20
CA ALA A 99 -7.55 -7.18 -2.92
C ALA A 99 -8.49 -7.49 -1.74
N ARG A 100 -8.96 -8.74 -1.59
CA ARG A 100 -9.76 -9.17 -0.43
C ARG A 100 -8.98 -9.10 0.87
N ILE A 101 -7.72 -9.55 0.87
CA ILE A 101 -6.83 -9.43 2.04
C ILE A 101 -6.63 -7.97 2.40
N VAL A 102 -6.24 -7.14 1.42
CA VAL A 102 -5.97 -5.71 1.65
C VAL A 102 -7.17 -4.98 2.26
N ASN A 103 -8.37 -5.23 1.71
CA ASN A 103 -9.60 -4.62 2.22
C ASN A 103 -10.00 -5.15 3.61
N ALA A 104 -9.84 -6.46 3.86
CA ALA A 104 -10.25 -7.06 5.13
C ALA A 104 -9.42 -6.57 6.32
N PHE A 105 -8.14 -6.28 6.10
CA PHE A 105 -7.23 -5.88 7.17
C PHE A 105 -7.20 -4.38 7.45
N GLY A 106 -7.45 -3.53 6.44
CA GLY A 106 -7.41 -2.08 6.61
C GLY A 106 -6.07 -1.57 7.14
N GLY A 107 -6.05 -0.47 7.90
CA GLY A 107 -4.82 0.04 8.52
C GLY A 107 -3.80 0.59 7.51
N LYS A 108 -4.26 1.03 6.33
CA LYS A 108 -3.43 1.45 5.20
C LYS A 108 -4.06 2.62 4.47
N GLU A 109 -3.22 3.42 3.84
CA GLU A 109 -3.61 4.52 2.96
C GLU A 109 -2.98 4.36 1.59
N ALA A 110 -3.71 4.73 0.53
CA ALA A 110 -3.10 4.87 -0.79
C ALA A 110 -2.22 6.11 -0.83
N HIS A 111 -0.98 5.90 -1.26
CA HIS A 111 0.03 6.93 -1.38
C HIS A 111 0.46 7.06 -2.83
N HIS A 112 0.40 8.27 -3.37
CA HIS A 112 0.95 8.60 -4.67
C HIS A 112 2.47 8.65 -4.59
N ILE A 113 3.18 8.06 -5.53
CA ILE A 113 4.64 8.20 -5.63
C ILE A 113 4.98 9.60 -6.13
N VAL A 114 4.38 9.98 -7.26
CA VAL A 114 4.38 11.35 -7.76
C VAL A 114 3.20 12.09 -7.14
N GLU A 115 3.47 13.10 -6.32
CA GLU A 115 2.43 13.90 -5.66
C GLU A 115 1.66 14.80 -6.63
N GLY A 116 0.38 15.02 -6.33
CA GLY A 116 -0.50 15.87 -7.12
C GLY A 116 -0.27 17.38 -6.99
N THR A 117 0.10 17.87 -5.80
CA THR A 117 0.00 19.31 -5.48
C THR A 117 1.33 19.99 -5.20
N ASN A 118 2.34 19.26 -4.72
CA ASN A 118 3.64 19.85 -4.42
C ASN A 118 4.28 20.45 -5.69
N PRO A 119 4.69 21.73 -5.68
CA PRO A 119 5.34 22.37 -6.83
C PRO A 119 6.61 21.66 -7.28
N CYS A 120 7.35 21.06 -6.34
CA CYS A 120 8.58 20.31 -6.65
C CYS A 120 8.32 19.01 -7.42
N ALA A 121 7.07 18.53 -7.44
CA ALA A 121 6.68 17.35 -8.20
C ALA A 121 6.12 17.68 -9.59
N GLN A 122 6.08 18.95 -10.01
CA GLN A 122 5.51 19.35 -11.31
C GLN A 122 6.17 18.63 -12.48
N MET A 123 7.52 18.62 -12.55
CA MET A 123 8.24 17.93 -13.61
C MET A 123 7.94 16.42 -13.64
N SER A 124 7.78 15.81 -12.46
CA SER A 124 7.40 14.40 -12.37
C SER A 124 5.99 14.14 -12.88
N ARG A 125 5.04 15.04 -12.62
CA ARG A 125 3.68 14.96 -13.18
C ARG A 125 3.69 15.11 -14.71
N ASP A 126 4.53 16.00 -15.22
CA ASP A 126 4.66 16.21 -16.66
C ASP A 126 5.20 14.95 -17.35
N ILE A 127 6.16 14.25 -16.72
CA ILE A 127 6.64 12.94 -17.18
C ILE A 127 5.51 11.89 -17.19
N LEU A 128 4.75 11.76 -16.10
CA LEU A 128 3.61 10.82 -16.08
C LEU A 128 2.64 11.10 -17.23
N LYS A 129 2.29 12.37 -17.44
CA LYS A 129 1.37 12.80 -18.50
C LYS A 129 1.93 12.52 -19.89
N ALA A 130 3.22 12.73 -20.13
CA ALA A 130 3.88 12.45 -21.42
C ALA A 130 3.79 10.96 -21.80
N PHE A 131 3.77 10.07 -20.82
CA PHE A 131 3.56 8.62 -21.01
C PHE A 131 2.09 8.18 -20.88
N GLY A 132 1.14 9.12 -20.83
CA GLY A 132 -0.30 8.81 -20.77
C GLY A 132 -0.78 8.27 -19.42
N LEU A 133 -0.03 8.48 -18.35
CA LEU A 133 -0.40 8.05 -17.00
C LEU A 133 -1.11 9.18 -16.25
N ASP A 134 -2.39 8.97 -15.94
CA ASP A 134 -3.13 9.82 -15.01
C ASP A 134 -2.47 9.82 -13.62
N ILE A 135 -2.62 10.91 -12.87
CA ILE A 135 -2.07 11.01 -11.52
C ILE A 135 -2.62 9.91 -10.59
N ASN A 136 -3.87 9.48 -10.80
CA ASN A 136 -4.52 8.39 -10.06
C ASN A 136 -4.37 7.02 -10.72
N HIS A 137 -3.51 6.90 -11.75
CA HIS A 137 -3.21 5.62 -12.36
C HIS A 137 -2.60 4.68 -11.32
N PRO A 138 -3.02 3.40 -11.24
CA PRO A 138 -2.60 2.49 -10.15
C PRO A 138 -1.08 2.21 -10.14
N VAL A 139 -0.39 2.43 -11.26
CA VAL A 139 1.08 2.37 -11.33
C VAL A 139 1.77 3.44 -10.48
N ASN A 140 1.10 4.57 -10.22
CA ASN A 140 1.63 5.64 -9.38
C ASN A 140 1.36 5.40 -7.88
N GLY A 141 0.78 4.25 -7.51
CA GLY A 141 0.33 3.99 -6.14
C GLY A 141 1.09 2.90 -5.39
N ILE A 142 1.15 3.08 -4.07
CA ILE A 142 1.49 2.09 -3.06
C ILE A 142 0.60 2.27 -1.83
N PHE A 143 0.21 1.18 -1.17
CA PHE A 143 -0.42 1.22 0.13
C PHE A 143 0.62 1.33 1.22
N LEU A 144 0.54 2.37 2.05
CA LEU A 144 1.43 2.58 3.18
C LEU A 144 0.69 2.38 4.51
N PRO A 145 1.35 1.85 5.54
CA PRO A 145 0.77 1.69 6.87
C PRO A 145 0.40 3.05 7.48
N GLN A 146 -0.80 3.15 8.05
CA GLN A 146 -1.25 4.33 8.81
C GLN A 146 -0.47 4.48 10.12
N ASP A 147 -0.20 3.36 10.80
CA ASP A 147 0.42 3.33 12.12
C ASP A 147 1.20 2.02 12.38
N LYS A 148 1.71 1.91 13.61
CA LYS A 148 2.45 0.75 14.14
C LYS A 148 1.56 -0.43 14.53
N GLY A 149 0.25 -0.35 14.38
CA GLY A 149 -0.69 -1.48 14.51
C GLY A 149 -0.99 -2.15 13.16
N SER A 150 -0.70 -1.47 12.05
CA SER A 150 -0.91 -2.00 10.70
C SER A 150 -0.13 -3.28 10.41
N ILE A 151 -0.71 -4.18 9.62
CA ILE A 151 0.01 -5.36 9.09
C ILE A 151 0.93 -4.99 7.92
N PHE A 152 0.69 -3.84 7.29
CA PHE A 152 1.48 -3.34 6.16
C PHE A 152 2.80 -2.76 6.62
N LYS A 153 3.81 -2.79 5.75
CA LYS A 153 5.19 -2.49 6.11
C LYS A 153 5.73 -1.28 5.36
N GLY A 154 6.85 -0.78 5.83
CA GLY A 154 7.56 0.32 5.21
C GLY A 154 7.23 1.65 5.85
N THR A 155 7.45 2.73 5.10
CA THR A 155 7.25 4.09 5.60
C THR A 155 5.79 4.32 6.05
N LEU A 156 5.60 4.92 7.24
CA LEU A 156 4.29 5.33 7.74
C LEU A 156 3.74 6.51 6.91
N HIS A 157 2.43 6.51 6.71
CA HIS A 157 1.71 7.57 6.01
C HIS A 157 1.20 8.63 7.01
N LYS A 158 2.02 9.62 7.40
CA LYS A 158 1.62 10.61 8.41
C LYS A 158 1.37 12.01 7.84
N THR A 159 2.11 12.45 6.83
CA THR A 159 2.06 13.82 6.28
C THR A 159 2.31 13.85 4.77
N SER A 160 2.26 15.05 4.19
CA SER A 160 2.56 15.34 2.77
C SER A 160 4.04 15.10 2.44
N HIS A 161 4.38 15.07 1.14
CA HIS A 161 5.76 14.77 0.76
C HIS A 161 6.70 15.94 1.09
N SER A 162 7.90 15.59 1.52
CA SER A 162 8.98 16.57 1.60
C SER A 162 9.49 16.96 0.20
N LYS A 163 10.20 18.09 0.14
CA LYS A 163 10.89 18.55 -1.08
C LYS A 163 11.91 17.51 -1.55
N GLU A 164 12.67 16.94 -0.62
CA GLU A 164 13.72 15.96 -0.87
C GLU A 164 13.13 14.68 -1.49
N TYR A 165 11.99 14.21 -0.98
CA TYR A 165 11.31 13.07 -1.58
C TYR A 165 10.83 13.39 -3.00
N SER A 166 10.23 14.56 -3.24
CA SER A 166 9.79 14.96 -4.57
C SER A 166 10.95 15.01 -5.58
N GLN A 167 12.11 15.51 -5.14
CA GLN A 167 13.34 15.52 -5.95
C GLN A 167 13.88 14.11 -6.20
N TYR A 168 13.87 13.23 -5.19
CA TYR A 168 14.25 11.83 -5.33
C TYR A 168 13.40 11.12 -6.40
N VAL A 169 12.08 11.30 -6.34
CA VAL A 169 11.15 10.74 -7.33
C VAL A 169 11.49 11.24 -8.73
N TYR A 170 11.66 12.56 -8.90
CA TYR A 170 12.03 13.15 -10.19
C TYR A 170 13.34 12.56 -10.74
N GLN A 171 14.40 12.49 -9.92
CA GLN A 171 15.70 11.95 -10.32
C GLN A 171 15.62 10.49 -10.76
N LYS A 172 14.73 9.69 -10.16
CA LYS A 172 14.54 8.29 -10.53
C LYS A 172 13.81 8.12 -11.86
N ILE A 173 12.86 8.98 -12.18
CA ILE A 173 11.99 8.82 -13.35
C ILE A 173 12.42 9.64 -14.57
N SER A 174 13.25 10.68 -14.40
CA SER A 174 13.61 11.64 -15.46
C SER A 174 14.35 11.03 -16.65
N GLY A 175 15.03 9.89 -16.46
CA GLY A 175 15.75 9.19 -17.52
C GLY A 175 14.91 8.19 -18.31
N ALA A 176 13.62 7.99 -17.98
CA ALA A 176 12.79 7.00 -18.66
C ALA A 176 12.48 7.44 -20.09
N ILE A 177 12.83 6.60 -21.07
CA ILE A 177 12.53 6.81 -22.49
C ILE A 177 11.38 5.93 -22.99
N SER A 178 10.90 5.01 -22.15
CA SER A 178 9.73 4.16 -22.42
C SER A 178 8.81 4.04 -21.21
N LEU A 179 7.55 3.69 -21.46
CA LEU A 179 6.57 3.43 -20.38
C LEU A 179 7.06 2.31 -19.44
N ASN A 180 7.69 1.27 -19.98
CA ASN A 180 8.22 0.17 -19.17
C ASN A 180 9.36 0.61 -18.23
N GLU A 181 10.23 1.51 -18.69
CA GLU A 181 11.27 2.10 -17.85
C GLU A 181 10.69 2.99 -16.77
N LEU A 182 9.69 3.82 -17.10
CA LEU A 182 9.00 4.65 -16.12
C LEU A 182 8.34 3.79 -15.03
N ILE A 183 7.63 2.72 -15.41
CA ILE A 183 7.05 1.77 -14.46
C ILE A 183 8.14 1.11 -13.60
N SER A 184 9.32 0.81 -14.18
CA SER A 184 10.47 0.26 -13.44
C SER A 184 11.03 1.24 -12.42
N ALA A 185 11.19 2.50 -12.79
CA ALA A 185 11.63 3.54 -11.88
C ALA A 185 10.63 3.75 -10.72
N LEU A 186 9.33 3.79 -11.03
CA LEU A 186 8.28 3.87 -10.01
C LEU A 186 8.30 2.63 -9.09
N GLU A 187 8.49 1.44 -9.64
CA GLU A 187 8.58 0.20 -8.87
C GLU A 187 9.78 0.19 -7.91
N ILE A 188 10.95 0.69 -8.32
CA ILE A 188 12.11 0.86 -7.43
C ILE A 188 11.73 1.74 -6.23
N ILE A 189 11.05 2.87 -6.46
CA ILE A 189 10.61 3.76 -5.39
C ILE A 189 9.62 3.04 -4.45
N LYS A 190 8.69 2.22 -4.98
CA LYS A 190 7.77 1.41 -4.16
C LYS A 190 8.51 0.43 -3.26
N TYR A 191 9.55 -0.23 -3.77
CA TYR A 191 10.39 -1.11 -2.95
C TYR A 191 11.13 -0.34 -1.88
N ASP A 192 11.66 0.83 -2.20
CA ASP A 192 12.32 1.69 -1.21
C ASP A 192 11.35 2.13 -0.10
N LEU A 193 10.11 2.47 -0.44
CA LEU A 193 9.06 2.76 0.55
C LEU A 193 8.69 1.54 1.38
N PHE A 194 8.47 0.39 0.73
CA PHE A 194 8.11 -0.87 1.39
C PHE A 194 9.18 -1.33 2.40
N TYR A 195 10.46 -1.16 2.07
CA TYR A 195 11.56 -1.49 2.97
C TYR A 195 11.94 -0.33 3.91
N GLY A 196 11.30 0.84 3.78
CA GLY A 196 11.59 2.02 4.61
C GLY A 196 13.00 2.58 4.38
N LYS A 197 13.52 2.50 3.15
CA LYS A 197 14.85 2.99 2.76
C LYS A 197 14.87 4.50 2.50
N ILE A 198 13.71 5.10 2.24
CA ILE A 198 13.59 6.51 1.91
C ILE A 198 12.63 7.24 2.84
N LYS A 199 12.98 8.48 3.16
CA LYS A 199 12.20 9.35 4.03
C LYS A 199 11.17 10.09 3.19
N LEU A 200 9.89 9.88 3.49
CA LEU A 200 8.79 10.67 2.91
C LEU A 200 8.71 12.07 3.53
N GLU A 201 9.01 12.18 4.83
CA GLU A 201 8.59 13.31 5.67
C GLU A 201 9.75 13.90 6.48
N GLY A 202 10.97 13.83 5.96
CA GLY A 202 12.17 14.34 6.64
C GLY A 202 12.34 13.75 8.05
N GLN A 203 12.28 14.61 9.08
CA GLN A 203 12.48 14.24 10.49
C GLN A 203 11.31 13.44 11.11
N LEU A 204 10.10 13.50 10.54
CA LEU A 204 8.92 12.77 11.03
C LEU A 204 8.85 11.33 10.51
N HIS A 205 9.81 10.96 9.67
CA HIS A 205 9.89 9.64 9.07
C HIS A 205 9.86 8.54 10.12
N SER A 206 8.98 7.57 9.91
CA SER A 206 8.83 6.41 10.77
C SER A 206 8.52 5.22 9.88
N ILE A 207 8.99 4.05 10.30
CA ILE A 207 8.87 2.83 9.49
C ILE A 207 8.10 1.79 10.31
N ASN A 208 7.12 1.14 9.69
CA ASN A 208 6.53 -0.08 10.22
C ASN A 208 7.32 -1.30 9.73
N LYS A 209 8.05 -1.95 10.64
CA LYS A 209 8.88 -3.13 10.34
C LYS A 209 8.32 -4.37 11.04
N ASN A 210 8.93 -5.52 10.78
CA ASN A 210 8.59 -6.78 11.44
C ASN A 210 8.82 -6.73 12.95
N ASP A 211 9.69 -5.84 13.44
CA ASP A 211 9.97 -5.68 14.86
C ASP A 211 8.79 -4.97 15.54
N ILE A 212 8.03 -5.74 16.32
CA ILE A 212 6.91 -5.24 17.13
C ILE A 212 7.45 -4.83 18.49
N ASN A 213 8.19 -3.72 18.51
CA ASN A 213 8.33 -2.95 19.75
C ASN A 213 7.15 -1.97 19.75
N VAL A 214 6.00 -2.46 20.21
CA VAL A 214 4.78 -1.67 20.46
C VAL A 214 4.58 -1.60 21.96
#